data_AF-A0A9W4GPR6-F1
#
_entry.id   AF-A0A9W4GPR6-F1
#
_cell.length_a   1.000
_cell.length_b   1.000
_cell.length_c   1.000
_cell.angle_alpha   90.00
_cell.angle_beta   90.00
_cell.angle_gamma   90.00
#
_symmetry.space_group_name_H-M   'P 1'
#
loop_
_entity.id
_entity.type
_entity.pdbx_description
1 polymer ?
#
loop_
_entity_poly.entity_id
_entity_poly.type
_entity_poly.pdbx_seq_one_letter_code
_entity_poly.pdbx_strand_id
1 'polypeptide(L)'
;MAAWKAAAQGVGTLADNLTKAGHELLKARQGMDTSLQFYDTTFDMLMAQDELHATWSGYVQNLMSRCDALKGQLTAAGGALCVSDKITEAEFDKLDDGYKDTPAACGQD
;
A
#
# COMPACT_ATOMS: atom_id res chain seq x y z
N MET A 1 -25.18 -3.36 -3.96
CA MET A 1 -24.77 -2.33 -2.95
C MET A 1 -23.98 -2.92 -1.78
N ALA A 2 -24.49 -3.94 -1.06
CA ALA A 2 -23.80 -4.48 0.13
C ALA A 2 -22.39 -5.06 -0.16
N ALA A 3 -22.22 -5.77 -1.28
CA ALA A 3 -20.92 -6.32 -1.68
C ALA A 3 -19.86 -5.23 -1.91
N TRP A 4 -20.21 -4.15 -2.62
CA TRP A 4 -19.32 -3.01 -2.87
C TRP A 4 -18.88 -2.31 -1.59
N LYS A 5 -19.82 -2.09 -0.65
CA LYS A 5 -19.50 -1.52 0.67
C LYS A 5 -18.60 -2.44 1.50
N ALA A 6 -18.86 -3.75 1.49
CA ALA A 6 -18.02 -4.74 2.17
C ALA A 6 -16.60 -4.77 1.59
N ALA A 7 -16.47 -4.73 0.26
CA ALA A 7 -15.18 -4.64 -0.41
C ALA A 7 -14.42 -3.35 -0.03
N ALA A 8 -15.10 -2.19 -0.04
CA ALA A 8 -14.52 -0.92 0.38
C ALA A 8 -14.01 -0.97 1.84
N GLN A 9 -14.75 -1.61 2.73
CA GLN A 9 -14.36 -1.78 4.13
C GLN A 9 -13.14 -2.72 4.28
N GLY A 10 -13.10 -3.81 3.52
CA GLY A 10 -11.95 -4.72 3.49
C GLY A 10 -10.67 -4.04 3.02
N VAL A 11 -10.74 -3.30 1.89
CA VAL A 11 -9.61 -2.52 1.37
C VAL A 11 -9.17 -1.43 2.36
N GLY A 12 -10.13 -0.77 3.04
CA GLY A 12 -9.81 0.18 4.11
C GLY A 12 -9.06 -0.47 5.28
N THR A 13 -9.48 -1.66 5.70
CA THR A 13 -8.81 -2.40 6.78
C THR A 13 -7.39 -2.82 6.38
N LEU A 14 -7.17 -3.16 5.11
CA LEU A 14 -5.84 -3.44 4.57
C LEU A 14 -4.93 -2.19 4.66
N ALA A 15 -5.41 -1.02 4.24
CA ALA A 15 -4.66 0.23 4.34
C ALA A 15 -4.27 0.57 5.79
N ASP A 16 -5.19 0.39 6.74
CA ASP A 16 -4.94 0.62 8.16
C ASP A 16 -3.87 -0.34 8.70
N ASN A 17 -3.91 -1.62 8.31
CA ASN A 17 -2.92 -2.61 8.73
C ASN A 17 -1.53 -2.34 8.12
N LEU A 18 -1.47 -1.90 6.86
CA LEU A 18 -0.23 -1.47 6.23
C LEU A 18 0.39 -0.27 6.93
N THR A 19 -0.43 0.72 7.32
CA THR A 19 0.02 1.87 8.11
C THR A 19 0.64 1.45 9.44
N LYS A 20 -0.02 0.53 10.16
CA LYS A 20 0.49 -0.01 11.43
C LYS A 20 1.82 -0.75 11.23
N ALA A 21 1.90 -1.61 10.22
CA ALA A 21 3.12 -2.35 9.90
C ALA A 21 4.28 -1.40 9.54
N GLY A 22 4.00 -0.34 8.78
CA GLY A 22 4.97 0.73 8.48
C GLY A 22 5.50 1.42 9.73
N HIS A 23 4.62 1.76 10.69
CA HIS A 23 5.04 2.33 11.97
C HIS A 23 5.88 1.38 12.81
N GLU A 24 5.56 0.08 12.85
CA GLU A 24 6.38 -0.89 13.60
C GLU A 24 7.76 -1.08 12.96
N LEU A 25 7.89 -1.03 11.63
CA LEU A 25 9.19 -1.04 10.96
C LEU A 25 10.03 0.20 11.35
N LEU A 26 9.42 1.38 11.38
CA LEU A 26 10.08 2.63 11.82
C LEU A 26 10.57 2.53 13.27
N LYS A 27 9.76 1.96 14.17
CA LYS A 27 10.15 1.74 15.57
C LYS A 27 11.32 0.77 15.69
N ALA A 28 11.32 -0.32 14.92
CA ALA A 28 12.42 -1.28 14.92
C ALA A 28 13.75 -0.62 14.52
N ARG A 29 13.72 0.37 13.61
CA ARG A 29 14.89 1.16 13.23
C ARG A 29 15.40 2.09 14.33
N GLN A 30 14.52 2.71 15.13
CA GLN A 30 14.93 3.60 16.22
C GLN A 30 15.73 2.90 17.33
N GLY A 31 15.61 1.57 17.45
CA GLY A 31 16.41 0.76 18.37
C GLY A 31 17.84 0.50 17.89
N MET A 32 18.20 0.94 16.69
CA MET A 32 19.51 0.68 16.07
C MET A 32 20.44 1.89 16.27
N ASP A 33 21.50 1.70 17.06
CA ASP A 33 22.49 2.74 17.31
C ASP A 33 23.42 2.92 16.10
N THR A 34 23.09 3.89 15.24
CA THR A 34 23.88 4.24 14.05
C THR A 34 25.15 5.05 14.39
N SER A 35 25.38 5.39 15.66
CA SER A 35 26.58 6.12 16.10
C SER A 35 27.80 5.20 16.25
N LEU A 36 27.58 3.89 16.27
CA LEU A 36 28.61 2.87 16.36
C LEU A 36 29.31 2.69 15.00
N GLN A 37 30.31 3.53 14.73
CA GLN A 37 31.23 3.36 13.61
C GLN A 37 32.19 2.20 13.90
N PHE A 38 31.78 0.99 13.55
CA PHE A 38 32.68 -0.16 13.50
C PHE A 38 33.08 -0.43 12.04
N TYR A 39 34.38 -0.63 11.82
CA TYR A 39 35.04 -0.84 10.53
C TYR A 39 34.86 -2.27 9.98
N ASP A 40 33.65 -2.83 10.10
CA ASP A 40 33.33 -4.23 9.78
C ASP A 40 31.84 -4.34 9.38
N THR A 41 31.44 -5.54 8.94
CA THR A 41 30.10 -6.10 8.63
C THR A 41 28.87 -5.43 9.27
N THR A 42 28.99 -4.83 10.46
CA THR A 42 27.98 -3.99 11.12
C THR A 42 27.61 -2.74 10.29
N PHE A 43 28.56 -2.07 9.65
CA PHE A 43 28.29 -0.90 8.79
C PHE A 43 27.51 -1.28 7.54
N ASP A 44 27.89 -2.39 6.88
CA ASP A 44 27.19 -2.91 5.71
C ASP A 44 25.77 -3.36 6.06
N MET A 45 25.58 -3.98 7.23
CA MET A 45 24.26 -4.37 7.75
C MET A 45 23.37 -3.14 8.00
N LEU A 46 23.91 -2.08 8.59
CA LEU A 46 23.19 -0.83 8.84
C LEU A 46 22.76 -0.15 7.52
N MET A 47 23.65 -0.11 6.53
CA MET A 47 23.34 0.41 5.19
C MET A 47 22.26 -0.43 4.49
N ALA A 48 22.39 -1.76 4.52
CA ALA A 48 21.38 -2.65 3.95
C ALA A 48 20.01 -2.49 4.64
N GLN A 49 19.99 -2.25 5.95
CA GLN A 49 18.76 -2.01 6.68
C GLN A 49 18.13 -0.64 6.35
N ASP A 50 18.93 0.39 6.10
CA ASP A 50 18.43 1.69 5.63
C ASP A 50 17.84 1.61 4.22
N GLU A 51 18.53 0.94 3.30
CA GLU A 51 18.05 0.73 1.93
C GLU A 51 16.77 -0.11 1.90
N LEU A 52 16.72 -1.20 2.68
CA LEU A 52 15.53 -2.02 2.84
C LEU A 52 14.36 -1.19 3.40
N HIS A 53 14.64 -0.36 4.42
CA HIS A 53 13.63 0.51 5.02
C HIS A 53 13.09 1.54 4.02
N ALA A 54 13.97 2.21 3.28
CA ALA A 54 13.57 3.20 2.26
C ALA A 54 12.70 2.55 1.17
N THR A 55 13.12 1.39 0.68
CA THR A 55 12.39 0.63 -0.35
C THR A 55 11.03 0.17 0.16
N TRP A 56 10.97 -0.38 1.37
CA TRP A 56 9.73 -0.89 1.94
C TRP A 56 8.75 0.23 2.31
N SER A 57 9.27 1.36 2.82
CA SER A 57 8.45 2.54 3.12
C SER A 57 7.81 3.10 1.85
N GLY A 58 8.58 3.24 0.76
CA GLY A 58 8.06 3.67 -0.53
C GLY A 58 7.01 2.72 -1.10
N TYR A 59 7.25 1.41 -1.02
CA TYR A 59 6.29 0.39 -1.43
C TYR A 59 4.98 0.47 -0.64
N VAL A 60 5.06 0.54 0.69
CA VAL A 60 3.88 0.62 1.58
C VAL A 60 3.09 1.90 1.30
N GLN A 61 3.75 3.05 1.11
CA GLN A 61 3.07 4.30 0.76
C GLN A 61 2.31 4.21 -0.57
N ASN A 62 2.93 3.62 -1.59
CA ASN A 62 2.29 3.41 -2.89
C ASN A 62 1.06 2.48 -2.75
N LEU A 63 1.19 1.40 -1.97
CA LEU A 63 0.10 0.45 -1.73
C LEU A 63 -1.07 1.07 -0.94
N MET A 64 -0.79 1.93 0.05
CA MET A 64 -1.84 2.67 0.76
C MET A 64 -2.61 3.59 -0.19
N SER A 65 -1.90 4.34 -1.06
CA SER A 65 -2.55 5.21 -2.04
C SER A 65 -3.50 4.45 -2.98
N ARG A 66 -3.10 3.24 -3.41
CA ARG A 66 -3.97 2.34 -4.20
C ARG A 66 -5.20 1.89 -3.43
N CYS A 67 -5.01 1.49 -2.17
CA CYS A 67 -6.11 1.05 -1.33
C CYS A 67 -7.12 2.18 -1.13
N ASP A 68 -6.67 3.42 -0.92
CA ASP A 68 -7.55 4.58 -0.77
C ASP A 68 -8.32 4.88 -2.07
N ALA A 69 -7.63 4.87 -3.22
CA ALA A 69 -8.27 5.09 -4.51
C ALA A 69 -9.32 4.00 -4.81
N LEU A 70 -8.98 2.73 -4.58
CA LEU A 70 -9.89 1.60 -4.77
C LEU A 70 -11.08 1.66 -3.81
N LYS A 71 -10.85 1.96 -2.53
CA LYS A 71 -11.91 2.16 -1.54
C LYS A 71 -12.88 3.28 -1.95
N GLY A 72 -12.36 4.37 -2.49
CA GLY A 72 -13.15 5.46 -3.05
C GLY A 72 -14.10 4.98 -4.15
N GLN A 73 -13.57 4.25 -5.13
CA GLN A 73 -14.36 3.72 -6.25
C GLN A 73 -15.40 2.69 -5.81
N LEU A 74 -15.03 1.76 -4.92
CA LEU A 74 -15.95 0.78 -4.35
C LEU A 74 -17.08 1.45 -3.54
N THR A 75 -16.77 2.54 -2.83
CA THR A 75 -17.78 3.31 -2.09
C THR A 75 -18.74 4.02 -3.05
N ALA A 76 -18.22 4.62 -4.13
CA ALA A 76 -19.02 5.26 -5.15
C ALA A 76 -19.97 4.27 -5.86
N ALA A 77 -19.45 3.11 -6.28
CA ALA A 77 -20.25 2.03 -6.88
C ALA A 77 -21.32 1.48 -5.91
N GLY A 78 -21.03 1.44 -4.61
CA GLY A 78 -21.98 1.01 -3.59
C GLY A 78 -23.04 2.05 -3.19
N GLY A 79 -22.78 3.34 -3.43
CA GLY A 79 -23.67 4.46 -3.10
C GLY A 79 -24.58 4.90 -4.26
N ALA A 80 -24.17 4.63 -5.50
CA ALA A 80 -24.92 5.02 -6.67
C ALA A 80 -25.93 3.95 -7.11
N LEU A 81 -27.22 4.18 -6.83
CA LEU A 81 -28.32 3.57 -7.60
C LEU A 81 -28.49 4.23 -8.99
N CYS A 82 -27.73 5.29 -9.30
CA CYS A 82 -27.89 6.17 -10.48
C CYS A 82 -26.62 6.37 -11.33
N VAL A 83 -25.57 5.58 -11.14
CA VAL A 83 -24.38 5.62 -12.00
C VAL A 83 -24.44 4.37 -12.86
N SER A 84 -24.38 4.54 -14.19
CA SER A 84 -24.45 3.41 -15.11
C SER A 84 -23.19 2.56 -15.00
N ASP A 85 -23.31 1.25 -15.24
CA ASP A 85 -22.18 0.32 -15.22
C ASP A 85 -21.00 0.82 -16.06
N LYS A 86 -21.27 1.52 -17.17
CA LYS A 86 -20.25 2.13 -18.04
C LYS A 86 -19.41 3.21 -17.36
N ILE A 87 -20.01 4.01 -16.47
CA ILE A 87 -19.25 5.04 -15.74
C ILE A 87 -18.41 4.37 -14.66
N THR A 88 -18.97 3.36 -13.97
CA THR A 88 -18.20 2.57 -13.00
C THR A 88 -17.02 1.88 -13.68
N GLU A 89 -17.23 1.22 -14.82
CA GLU A 89 -16.17 0.59 -15.63
C GLU A 89 -15.09 1.61 -16.02
N ALA A 90 -15.46 2.77 -16.56
CA ALA A 90 -14.49 3.80 -16.94
C ALA A 90 -13.66 4.35 -15.77
N GLU A 91 -14.21 4.39 -14.55
CA GLU A 91 -13.47 4.80 -13.36
C GLU A 91 -12.49 3.71 -12.87
N PHE A 92 -12.85 2.43 -13.04
CA PHE A 92 -11.93 1.32 -12.80
C PHE A 92 -10.84 1.23 -13.88
N ASP A 93 -11.15 1.52 -15.15
CA ASP A 93 -10.15 1.57 -16.23
C ASP A 93 -9.10 2.67 -15.97
N LYS A 94 -9.53 3.86 -15.51
CA LYS A 94 -8.60 4.93 -15.10
C LYS A 94 -7.71 4.50 -13.93
N LEU A 95 -8.27 3.75 -13.00
CA LEU A 95 -7.52 3.21 -11.87
C LEU A 95 -6.47 2.21 -12.36
N ASP A 96 -6.84 1.31 -13.28
CA ASP A 96 -5.93 0.34 -13.89
C ASP A 96 -4.80 1.03 -14.68
N ASP A 97 -5.15 1.99 -15.54
CA ASP A 97 -4.21 2.81 -16.30
C ASP A 97 -3.14 3.46 -15.41
N GLY A 98 -3.54 3.94 -14.23
CA GLY A 98 -2.63 4.56 -13.26
C GLY A 98 -1.65 3.58 -12.60
N TYR A 99 -1.86 2.27 -12.73
CA TYR A 99 -1.07 1.23 -12.06
C TYR A 99 -0.46 0.18 -12.99
N LYS A 100 -0.55 0.34 -14.32
CA LYS A 100 0.00 -0.58 -15.33
C LYS A 100 1.48 -0.91 -15.17
N ASP A 101 2.28 0.01 -14.64
CA ASP A 101 3.72 -0.18 -14.40
C ASP A 101 4.03 -0.96 -13.11
N THR A 102 3.01 -1.49 -12.44
CA THR A 102 3.20 -2.32 -11.25
C THR A 102 3.19 -3.77 -11.66
N PRO A 103 4.31 -4.50 -11.51
CA PRO A 103 4.29 -5.94 -11.65
C PRO A 103 3.24 -6.51 -10.71
N ALA A 104 2.43 -7.48 -11.18
CA ALA A 104 1.54 -8.23 -10.32
C ALA A 104 2.40 -8.99 -9.28
N ALA A 105 2.57 -8.40 -8.09
CA ALA A 105 3.45 -8.92 -7.05
C ALA A 105 2.78 -9.98 -6.17
N CYS A 106 1.49 -10.27 -6.37
CA CYS A 106 0.74 -11.23 -5.57
C CYS A 106 -0.30 -11.97 -6.41
N GLY A 107 -0.39 -13.29 -6.23
CA GLY A 107 -1.40 -14.15 -6.87
C GLY A 107 -0.94 -14.78 -8.19
N GLN A 108 0.20 -15.47 -8.19
CA GLN A 108 0.34 -16.64 -9.05
C GLN A 108 -0.08 -17.86 -8.23
N ASP A 109 -1.33 -18.26 -8.40
CA ASP A 109 -1.85 -19.63 -8.38
C ASP A 109 -3.24 -19.65 -9.04
#